data_AF-A0A8T2S480-F1
#
_entry.id   AF-A0A8T2S480-F1
#
_cell.length_a   1.000
_cell.length_b   1.000
_cell.length_c   1.000
_cell.angle_alpha   90.00
_cell.angle_beta   90.00
_cell.angle_gamma   90.00
#
_symmetry.space_group_name_H-M   'P 1'
#
loop_
_entity.id
_entity.type
_entity.pdbx_description
1 polymer ?
#
loop_
_entity_poly.entity_id
_entity_poly.type
_entity_poly.pdbx_seq_one_letter_code
_entity_poly.pdbx_strand_id
1 'polypeptide(L)'
;MYKTNFSIGHSMKEILDAHVRPGGRLGRGHKGLYDTVNNSLHFQLGLALAALGVITSLVAQQMYSLPTYAFLAQDYTTQAALYTHHQYIAGFIMAGAFAHGAFFFIRDYDPKQNKDNVLARMLEHKEAIMSHLSWASLFLGFHTLGLYVHNDVMLAFGTPEKQILIDPVFAQWIQSAHGKTLYGFDVLLSSADSTASNASQSLWLPGWLDAVNNNSNSLFLTIGPGDFLVHHAIALGLHTTTLILVKGALDVRGSKLMRDKKEFGYSFPCDGPGRGRTCDISAWDVFYLAVFWMLNTIGWVTFYWHWKHITLWQGNAAQFNESSTYLMG
;
A
#
# COMPACT_ATOMS: atom_id res chain seq x y z
N MET A 1 30.78 0.09 -6.14
CA MET A 1 29.95 1.05 -5.39
C MET A 1 30.35 1.09 -3.92
N TYR A 2 30.19 -0.01 -3.17
CA TYR A 2 30.61 -0.08 -1.76
C TYR A 2 32.06 -0.55 -1.63
N LYS A 3 32.78 0.00 -0.65
CA LYS A 3 34.17 -0.36 -0.35
C LYS A 3 34.24 -1.79 0.21
N THR A 4 35.23 -2.56 -0.20
CA THR A 4 35.49 -3.93 0.28
C THR A 4 36.94 -4.05 0.77
N ASN A 5 37.56 -5.22 0.64
CA ASN A 5 38.98 -5.43 0.95
C ASN A 5 39.92 -4.64 0.03
N PHE A 6 39.39 -4.10 -1.07
CA PHE A 6 40.09 -3.14 -1.91
C PHE A 6 39.73 -1.71 -1.48
N SER A 7 40.75 -0.84 -1.36
CA SER A 7 40.60 0.53 -0.84
C SER A 7 39.75 1.49 -1.70
N ILE A 8 39.06 0.99 -2.73
CA ILE A 8 38.25 1.75 -3.67
C ILE A 8 36.76 1.46 -3.39
N GLY A 9 35.95 2.52 -3.29
CA GLY A 9 34.51 2.45 -3.06
C GLY A 9 34.06 3.30 -1.88
N HIS A 10 32.75 3.34 -1.63
CA HIS A 10 32.17 4.15 -0.55
C HIS A 10 31.87 3.34 0.71
N SER A 11 32.05 3.96 1.87
CA SER A 11 31.53 3.46 3.14
C SER A 11 30.07 3.91 3.31
N MET A 12 29.15 2.96 3.51
CA MET A 12 27.73 3.28 3.72
C MET A 12 27.52 4.11 4.99
N LYS A 13 28.33 3.88 6.02
CA LYS A 13 28.32 4.67 7.26
C LYS A 13 28.65 6.14 6.98
N GLU A 14 29.74 6.39 6.25
CA GLU A 14 30.17 7.74 5.89
C GLU A 14 29.13 8.46 5.03
N ILE A 15 28.53 7.75 4.07
CA ILE A 15 27.43 8.30 3.24
C ILE A 15 26.27 8.74 4.14
N LEU A 16 25.80 7.87 5.04
CA LEU A 16 24.67 8.18 5.92
C LEU A 16 24.99 9.35 6.87
N ASP A 17 26.17 9.35 7.48
CA ASP A 17 26.57 10.40 8.42
C ASP A 17 26.75 11.77 7.74
N ALA A 18 27.16 11.78 6.46
CA ALA A 18 27.28 12.99 5.65
C ALA A 18 25.94 13.47 5.07
N HIS A 19 24.96 12.58 4.89
CA HIS A 19 23.68 12.91 4.27
C HIS A 19 22.72 13.60 5.25
N VAL A 20 23.00 14.87 5.52
CA VAL A 20 22.20 15.76 6.38
C VAL A 20 21.55 16.83 5.51
N ARG A 21 20.25 17.10 5.75
CA ARG A 21 19.49 18.08 4.97
C ARG A 21 20.10 19.48 5.12
N PRO A 22 20.42 20.19 4.01
CA PRO A 22 21.00 21.54 4.07
C PRO A 22 20.12 22.57 4.80
N GLY A 23 18.80 22.46 4.66
CA GLY A 23 17.82 23.37 5.28
C GLY A 23 17.39 23.02 6.71
N GLY A 24 18.06 22.07 7.39
CA GLY A 24 17.72 21.68 8.76
C GLY A 24 16.37 20.94 8.91
N ARG A 25 15.71 21.09 10.06
CA ARG A 25 14.38 20.53 10.43
C ARG A 25 14.28 19.00 10.59
N LEU A 26 15.34 18.24 10.28
CA LEU A 26 15.43 16.79 10.47
C LEU A 26 16.50 16.39 11.53
N GLY A 27 16.85 17.33 12.42
CA GLY A 27 17.81 17.11 13.50
C GLY A 27 19.21 16.74 12.97
N ARG A 28 19.83 15.73 13.57
CA ARG A 28 21.12 15.17 13.17
C ARG A 28 21.07 14.31 11.90
N GLY A 29 19.91 14.23 11.22
CA GLY A 29 19.76 13.45 9.99
C GLY A 29 19.91 11.94 10.24
N HIS A 30 20.68 11.26 9.39
CA HIS A 30 20.85 9.80 9.41
C HIS A 30 21.97 9.30 10.33
N LYS A 31 22.55 10.19 11.16
CA LYS A 31 23.66 9.82 12.05
C LYS A 31 23.29 8.68 13.00
N GLY A 32 24.18 7.68 13.08
CA GLY A 32 24.01 6.49 13.92
C GLY A 32 23.02 5.45 13.38
N LEU A 33 22.35 5.71 12.24
CA LEU A 33 21.43 4.72 11.65
C LEU A 33 22.17 3.51 11.12
N TYR A 34 23.39 3.67 10.55
CA TYR A 34 24.16 2.53 10.06
C TYR A 34 24.34 1.47 11.14
N ASP A 35 24.83 1.87 12.32
CA ASP A 35 25.04 0.96 13.44
C ASP A 35 23.70 0.46 14.01
N THR A 36 22.66 1.29 14.04
CA THR A 36 21.31 0.91 14.50
C THR A 36 20.71 -0.20 13.63
N VAL A 37 20.85 -0.10 12.31
CA VAL A 37 20.41 -1.14 11.35
C VAL A 37 21.33 -2.35 11.42
N ASN A 38 22.64 -2.15 11.38
CA ASN A 38 23.61 -3.23 11.27
C ASN A 38 23.64 -4.13 12.52
N ASN A 39 23.33 -3.57 13.69
CA ASN A 39 23.37 -4.30 14.96
C ASN A 39 22.02 -4.90 15.37
N SER A 40 20.92 -4.62 14.65
CA SER A 40 19.59 -5.19 14.94
C SER A 40 19.09 -6.08 13.80
N LEU A 41 19.01 -7.40 14.09
CA LEU A 41 18.39 -8.36 13.19
C LEU A 41 16.90 -8.07 12.98
N HIS A 42 16.19 -7.53 13.97
CA HIS A 42 14.78 -7.17 13.81
C HIS A 42 14.59 -5.97 12.90
N PHE A 43 15.48 -4.98 12.95
CA PHE A 43 15.42 -3.86 12.01
C PHE A 43 15.73 -4.32 10.57
N GLN A 44 16.75 -5.17 10.39
CA GLN A 44 17.08 -5.74 9.08
C GLN A 44 15.94 -6.59 8.52
N LEU A 45 15.36 -7.47 9.35
CA LEU A 45 14.24 -8.31 8.94
C LEU A 45 13.00 -7.47 8.61
N GLY A 46 12.70 -6.44 9.41
CA GLY A 46 11.61 -5.50 9.12
C GLY A 46 11.78 -4.82 7.77
N LEU A 47 12.98 -4.31 7.46
CA LEU A 47 13.27 -3.70 6.15
C LEU A 47 13.23 -4.70 4.99
N ALA A 48 13.79 -5.90 5.18
CA ALA A 48 13.80 -6.93 4.16
C ALA A 48 12.37 -7.39 3.82
N LEU A 49 11.53 -7.60 4.84
CA LEU A 49 10.12 -7.93 4.66
C LEU A 49 9.36 -6.78 3.99
N ALA A 50 9.58 -5.52 4.40
CA ALA A 50 8.92 -4.38 3.76
C ALA A 50 9.26 -4.28 2.26
N ALA A 51 10.54 -4.42 1.91
CA ALA A 51 10.98 -4.40 0.51
C ALA A 51 10.42 -5.60 -0.27
N LEU A 52 10.48 -6.80 0.31
CA LEU A 52 9.97 -8.01 -0.31
C LEU A 52 8.45 -7.95 -0.51
N GLY A 53 7.68 -7.50 0.49
CA GLY A 53 6.23 -7.39 0.41
C GLY A 53 5.77 -6.42 -0.68
N VAL A 54 6.46 -5.27 -0.83
CA VAL A 54 6.23 -4.35 -1.94
C VAL A 54 6.48 -5.03 -3.29
N ILE A 55 7.60 -5.73 -3.43
CA ILE A 55 7.95 -6.42 -4.67
C ILE A 55 6.98 -7.58 -4.94
N THR A 56 6.54 -8.33 -3.93
CA THR A 56 5.57 -9.42 -4.09
C THR A 56 4.22 -8.89 -4.60
N SER A 57 3.74 -7.75 -4.08
CA SER A 57 2.54 -7.10 -4.64
C SER A 57 2.77 -6.60 -6.06
N LEU A 58 3.94 -6.03 -6.35
CA LEU A 58 4.30 -5.58 -7.69
C LEU A 58 4.29 -6.76 -8.69
N VAL A 59 4.83 -7.92 -8.30
CA VAL A 59 4.78 -9.16 -9.08
C VAL A 59 3.33 -9.52 -9.41
N ALA A 60 2.43 -9.51 -8.42
CA ALA A 60 1.01 -9.77 -8.67
C ALA A 60 0.41 -8.80 -9.69
N GLN A 61 0.68 -7.49 -9.56
CA GLN A 61 0.14 -6.46 -10.44
C GLN A 61 0.70 -6.53 -11.87
N GLN A 62 1.99 -6.84 -12.02
CA GLN A 62 2.64 -6.95 -13.32
C GLN A 62 2.31 -8.26 -14.03
N MET A 63 2.23 -9.39 -13.31
CA MET A 63 2.00 -10.70 -13.94
C MET A 63 0.64 -10.80 -14.63
N TYR A 64 -0.41 -10.17 -14.09
CA TYR A 64 -1.72 -10.24 -14.72
C TYR A 64 -1.84 -9.28 -15.93
N SER A 65 -1.20 -8.10 -15.86
CA SER A 65 -1.29 -7.07 -16.89
C SER A 65 -0.27 -7.25 -18.02
N LEU A 66 0.87 -7.87 -17.71
CA LEU A 66 1.96 -8.22 -18.64
C LEU A 66 2.32 -9.71 -18.47
N PRO A 67 1.51 -10.64 -19.00
CA PRO A 67 1.74 -12.07 -18.85
C PRO A 67 3.09 -12.50 -19.43
N THR A 68 3.97 -13.04 -18.59
CA THR A 68 5.33 -13.45 -18.97
C THR A 68 5.44 -14.89 -19.46
N TYR A 69 4.38 -15.68 -19.27
CA TYR A 69 4.34 -17.10 -19.63
C TYR A 69 3.38 -17.33 -20.80
N ALA A 70 3.81 -18.16 -21.76
CA ALA A 70 3.00 -18.52 -22.91
C ALA A 70 1.65 -19.13 -22.45
N PHE A 71 0.56 -18.67 -23.07
CA PHE A 71 -0.82 -19.12 -22.81
C PHE A 71 -1.38 -18.85 -21.40
N LEU A 72 -0.63 -18.21 -20.49
CA LEU A 72 -1.13 -17.90 -19.15
C LEU A 72 -2.38 -17.01 -19.17
N ALA A 73 -2.45 -16.05 -20.11
CA ALA A 73 -3.61 -15.17 -20.27
C ALA A 73 -4.90 -15.89 -20.69
N GLN A 74 -4.79 -17.13 -21.17
CA GLN A 74 -5.93 -17.97 -21.58
C GLN A 74 -6.37 -18.92 -20.45
N ASP A 75 -5.50 -19.17 -19.46
CA ASP A 75 -5.83 -19.95 -18.27
C ASP A 75 -6.27 -19.02 -17.14
N TYR A 76 -7.55 -18.67 -17.17
CA TYR A 76 -8.19 -17.74 -16.25
C TYR A 76 -8.08 -18.19 -14.78
N THR A 77 -8.21 -19.49 -14.51
CA THR A 77 -8.14 -20.04 -13.16
C THR A 77 -6.73 -19.91 -12.61
N THR A 78 -5.72 -20.26 -13.40
CA THR A 78 -4.32 -20.11 -12.99
C THR A 78 -3.95 -18.64 -12.78
N GLN A 79 -4.40 -17.75 -13.67
CA GLN A 79 -4.18 -16.31 -13.51
C GLN A 79 -4.80 -15.75 -12.22
N ALA A 80 -6.05 -16.15 -11.92
CA ALA A 80 -6.73 -15.76 -10.69
C ALA A 80 -6.06 -16.29 -9.43
N ALA A 81 -5.62 -17.56 -9.47
CA ALA A 81 -4.89 -18.18 -8.37
C ALA A 81 -3.56 -17.47 -8.11
N LEU A 82 -2.77 -17.18 -9.15
CA LEU A 82 -1.48 -16.49 -9.03
C LEU A 82 -1.61 -15.08 -8.45
N TYR A 83 -2.58 -14.29 -8.94
CA TYR A 83 -2.82 -12.94 -8.44
C TYR A 83 -3.19 -12.97 -6.95
N THR A 84 -4.19 -13.78 -6.60
CA THR A 84 -4.68 -13.93 -5.22
C THR A 84 -3.57 -14.41 -4.30
N HIS A 85 -2.84 -15.45 -4.70
CA HIS A 85 -1.73 -16.02 -3.94
C HIS A 85 -0.67 -14.97 -3.58
N HIS A 86 -0.15 -14.24 -4.57
CA HIS A 86 0.89 -13.24 -4.34
C HIS A 86 0.38 -12.05 -3.53
N GLN A 87 -0.89 -11.63 -3.69
CA GLN A 87 -1.46 -10.56 -2.88
C GLN A 87 -1.56 -10.94 -1.40
N TYR A 88 -2.05 -12.15 -1.08
CA TYR A 88 -2.10 -12.62 0.31
C TYR A 88 -0.69 -12.75 0.92
N ILE A 89 0.28 -13.30 0.18
CA ILE A 89 1.66 -13.38 0.65
C ILE A 89 2.23 -11.98 0.91
N ALA A 90 2.02 -11.03 -0.01
CA ALA A 90 2.47 -9.65 0.17
C ALA A 90 1.90 -9.04 1.47
N GLY A 91 0.62 -9.26 1.74
CA GLY A 91 -0.05 -8.85 2.98
C GLY A 91 0.61 -9.38 4.25
N PHE A 92 0.83 -10.69 4.32
CA PHE A 92 1.46 -11.33 5.47
C PHE A 92 2.90 -10.86 5.67
N ILE A 93 3.67 -10.74 4.58
CA ILE A 93 5.04 -10.22 4.61
C ILE A 93 5.05 -8.77 5.13
N MET A 94 4.14 -7.91 4.64
CA MET A 94 4.02 -6.51 5.07
C MET A 94 3.63 -6.41 6.55
N ALA A 95 2.68 -7.20 7.03
CA ALA A 95 2.32 -7.22 8.45
C ALA A 95 3.51 -7.66 9.33
N GLY A 96 4.26 -8.67 8.87
CA GLY A 96 5.49 -9.13 9.52
C GLY A 96 6.59 -8.05 9.59
N ALA A 97 6.70 -7.21 8.55
CA ALA A 97 7.65 -6.10 8.52
C ALA A 97 7.41 -5.12 9.70
N PHE A 98 6.16 -4.72 9.91
CA PHE A 98 5.80 -3.84 11.01
C PHE A 98 5.90 -4.52 12.38
N ALA A 99 5.57 -5.81 12.48
CA ALA A 99 5.77 -6.58 13.71
C ALA A 99 7.26 -6.58 14.13
N HIS A 100 8.17 -6.85 13.20
CA HIS A 100 9.61 -6.79 13.47
C HIS A 100 10.13 -5.37 13.74
N GLY A 101 9.54 -4.35 13.12
CA GLY A 101 9.79 -2.95 13.48
C GLY A 101 9.40 -2.64 14.94
N ALA A 102 8.25 -3.12 15.40
CA ALA A 102 7.84 -2.99 16.79
C ALA A 102 8.76 -3.76 17.76
N PHE A 103 9.17 -4.99 17.41
CA PHE A 103 10.18 -5.73 18.18
C PHE A 103 11.49 -4.97 18.31
N PHE A 104 11.99 -4.38 17.23
CA PHE A 104 13.17 -3.52 17.25
C PHE A 104 13.01 -2.38 18.26
N PHE A 105 11.87 -1.68 18.25
CA PHE A 105 11.64 -0.56 19.16
C PHE A 105 11.59 -0.98 20.63
N ILE A 106 11.17 -2.20 20.96
CA ILE A 106 11.21 -2.71 22.33
C ILE A 106 12.64 -3.10 22.73
N ARG A 107 13.27 -3.96 21.93
CA ARG A 107 14.46 -4.72 22.36
C ARG A 107 15.78 -4.04 21.99
N ASP A 108 15.87 -3.51 20.77
CA ASP A 108 17.16 -3.15 20.15
C ASP A 108 17.34 -1.62 20.03
N TYR A 109 16.27 -0.83 20.10
CA TYR A 109 16.35 0.63 20.00
C TYR A 109 17.01 1.26 21.24
N ASP A 110 18.16 1.89 21.03
CA ASP A 110 18.85 2.76 22.00
C ASP A 110 18.56 4.26 21.73
N PRO A 111 17.83 4.95 22.63
CA PRO A 111 17.59 6.38 22.53
C PRO A 111 18.87 7.24 22.61
N LYS A 112 19.93 6.78 23.27
CA LYS A 112 21.18 7.55 23.42
C LYS A 112 21.92 7.61 22.09
N GLN A 113 22.12 6.46 21.44
CA GLN A 113 22.72 6.39 20.11
C GLN A 113 21.93 7.17 19.06
N ASN A 114 20.59 7.07 19.12
CA ASN A 114 19.68 7.67 18.14
C ASN A 114 19.24 9.10 18.47
N LYS A 115 19.78 9.72 19.53
CA LYS A 115 19.34 11.04 20.01
C LYS A 115 19.27 12.08 18.89
N ASP A 116 18.19 12.84 18.75
CA ASP A 116 18.03 13.90 17.74
C ASP A 116 18.19 13.48 16.27
N ASN A 117 18.30 12.19 15.94
CA ASN A 117 18.32 11.71 14.56
C ASN A 117 16.88 11.55 14.02
N VAL A 118 16.73 11.16 12.75
CA VAL A 118 15.40 11.03 12.13
C VAL A 118 14.48 10.04 12.85
N LEU A 119 15.03 8.98 13.44
CA LEU A 119 14.26 7.96 14.16
C LEU A 119 13.75 8.47 15.51
N ALA A 120 14.61 9.16 16.28
CA ALA A 120 14.20 9.81 17.52
C ALA A 120 13.16 10.90 17.27
N ARG A 121 13.38 11.75 16.24
CA ARG A 121 12.42 12.80 15.88
C ARG A 121 11.05 12.23 15.56
N MET A 122 10.97 11.14 14.79
CA MET A 122 9.69 10.47 14.49
C MET A 122 8.92 10.11 15.77
N LEU A 123 9.62 9.57 16.79
CA LEU A 123 9.00 9.23 18.07
C LEU A 123 8.52 10.46 18.85
N GLU A 124 9.21 11.59 18.75
CA GLU A 124 8.83 12.85 19.42
C GLU A 124 7.48 13.40 18.94
N HIS A 125 7.12 13.19 17.67
CA HIS A 125 5.85 13.63 17.08
C HIS A 125 4.93 12.46 16.68
N LYS A 126 5.08 11.31 17.35
CA LYS A 126 4.26 10.11 17.05
C LYS A 126 2.76 10.37 17.09
N GLU A 127 2.30 11.22 18.01
CA GLU A 127 0.88 11.54 18.17
C GLU A 127 0.32 12.24 16.93
N ALA A 128 1.12 13.10 16.28
CA ALA A 128 0.72 13.76 15.04
C ALA A 128 0.63 12.76 13.89
N ILE A 129 1.57 11.80 13.79
CA ILE A 129 1.51 10.74 12.76
C ILE A 129 0.23 9.91 12.94
N MET A 130 -0.03 9.45 14.16
CA MET A 130 -1.20 8.64 14.48
C MET A 130 -2.51 9.41 14.26
N SER A 131 -2.58 10.70 14.62
CA SER A 131 -3.78 11.52 14.44
C SER A 131 -4.11 11.73 12.96
N HIS A 132 -3.11 11.94 12.11
CA HIS A 132 -3.33 12.13 10.67
C HIS A 132 -3.74 10.83 9.98
N LEU A 133 -3.12 9.71 10.35
CA LEU A 133 -3.56 8.39 9.87
C LEU A 133 -5.00 8.07 10.31
N SER A 134 -5.35 8.40 11.55
CA SER A 134 -6.72 8.27 12.06
C SER A 134 -7.71 9.14 11.28
N TRP A 135 -7.36 10.40 11.02
CA TRP A 135 -8.18 11.29 10.19
C TRP A 135 -8.38 10.73 8.79
N ALA A 136 -7.32 10.26 8.12
CA ALA A 136 -7.41 9.71 6.77
C ALA A 136 -8.30 8.46 6.73
N SER A 137 -8.14 7.54 7.69
CA SER A 137 -9.00 6.35 7.82
C SER A 137 -10.47 6.72 8.03
N LEU A 138 -10.76 7.66 8.93
CA LEU A 138 -12.14 8.10 9.19
C LEU A 138 -12.74 8.81 7.95
N PHE A 139 -11.97 9.70 7.33
CA PHE A 139 -12.38 10.41 6.13
C PHE A 139 -12.72 9.43 4.99
N LEU A 140 -11.83 8.49 4.68
CA LEU A 140 -12.06 7.48 3.65
C LEU A 140 -13.26 6.59 4.01
N GLY A 141 -13.38 6.19 5.28
CA GLY A 141 -14.46 5.32 5.76
C GLY A 141 -15.83 5.96 5.61
N PHE A 142 -16.01 7.18 6.11
CA PHE A 142 -17.29 7.87 6.05
C PHE A 142 -17.74 8.14 4.62
N HIS A 143 -16.86 8.59 3.74
CA HIS A 143 -17.25 8.96 2.38
C HIS A 143 -17.42 7.73 1.48
N THR A 144 -16.54 6.74 1.57
CA THR A 144 -16.63 5.54 0.72
C THR A 144 -17.89 4.74 1.05
N LEU A 145 -18.10 4.44 2.33
CA LEU A 145 -19.31 3.73 2.77
C LEU A 145 -20.56 4.56 2.53
N GLY A 146 -20.49 5.88 2.78
CA GLY A 146 -21.62 6.79 2.54
C GLY A 146 -22.08 6.81 1.08
N LEU A 147 -21.15 6.81 0.13
CA LEU A 147 -21.46 6.73 -1.30
C LEU A 147 -22.05 5.37 -1.69
N TYR A 148 -21.48 4.27 -1.20
CA TYR A 148 -22.03 2.94 -1.44
C TYR A 148 -23.47 2.81 -0.93
N VAL A 149 -23.72 3.21 0.33
CA VAL A 149 -25.06 3.18 0.93
C VAL A 149 -26.04 4.10 0.20
N HIS A 150 -25.61 5.30 -0.20
CA HIS A 150 -26.41 6.20 -1.03
C HIS A 150 -26.82 5.50 -2.34
N ASN A 151 -25.88 4.89 -3.04
CA ASN A 151 -26.13 4.22 -4.32
C ASN A 151 -27.05 3.00 -4.17
N ASP A 152 -26.87 2.19 -3.11
CA ASP A 152 -27.79 1.09 -2.78
C ASP A 152 -29.23 1.59 -2.57
N VAL A 153 -29.41 2.68 -1.83
CA VAL A 153 -30.75 3.25 -1.57
C VAL A 153 -31.38 3.80 -2.85
N MET A 154 -30.61 4.50 -3.70
CA MET A 154 -31.11 5.01 -4.98
C MET A 154 -31.54 3.88 -5.92
N LEU A 155 -30.79 2.77 -5.94
CA LEU A 155 -31.16 1.58 -6.68
C LEU A 155 -32.43 0.92 -6.11
N ALA A 156 -32.50 0.75 -4.79
CA ALA A 156 -33.65 0.13 -4.12
C ALA A 156 -34.96 0.91 -4.34
N PHE A 157 -34.87 2.24 -4.52
CA PHE A 157 -36.01 3.09 -4.88
C PHE A 157 -36.32 3.14 -6.37
N GLY A 158 -35.60 2.39 -7.21
CA GLY A 158 -35.83 2.35 -8.65
C GLY A 158 -35.41 3.63 -9.39
N THR A 159 -34.49 4.42 -8.80
CA THR A 159 -33.96 5.65 -9.40
C THR A 159 -32.42 5.58 -9.55
N PRO A 160 -31.88 4.64 -10.36
CA PRO A 160 -30.44 4.45 -10.52
C PRO A 160 -29.72 5.68 -11.11
N GLU A 161 -30.43 6.54 -11.85
CA GLU A 161 -29.89 7.79 -12.40
C GLU A 161 -29.51 8.82 -11.32
N LYS A 162 -29.96 8.62 -10.08
CA LYS A 162 -29.64 9.48 -8.92
C LYS A 162 -28.44 8.99 -8.11
N GLN A 163 -27.81 7.90 -8.53
CA GLN A 163 -26.54 7.46 -7.97
C GLN A 163 -25.47 8.54 -8.16
N ILE A 164 -24.51 8.59 -7.24
CA ILE A 164 -23.34 9.45 -7.37
C ILE A 164 -22.24 8.63 -8.01
N LEU A 165 -21.99 8.89 -9.29
CA LEU A 165 -21.00 8.22 -10.11
C LEU A 165 -19.83 9.17 -10.37
N ILE A 166 -18.67 8.87 -9.80
CA ILE A 166 -17.48 9.71 -9.92
C ILE A 166 -16.48 8.99 -10.83
N ASP A 167 -16.12 9.61 -11.94
CA ASP A 167 -15.12 9.05 -12.85
C ASP A 167 -13.70 9.18 -12.26
N PRO A 168 -12.87 8.12 -12.37
CA PRO A 168 -11.48 8.13 -11.92
C PRO A 168 -10.56 8.88 -12.90
N VAL A 169 -10.84 10.17 -13.14
CA VAL A 169 -10.17 10.99 -14.18
C VAL A 169 -8.65 11.02 -14.05
N PHE A 170 -8.11 10.97 -12.83
CA PHE A 170 -6.65 10.92 -12.63
C PHE A 170 -6.03 9.60 -13.11
N ALA A 171 -6.72 8.48 -12.87
CA ALA A 171 -6.24 7.18 -13.33
C ALA A 171 -6.45 7.04 -14.85
N GLN A 172 -7.54 7.57 -15.41
CA GLN A 172 -7.77 7.61 -16.86
C GLN A 172 -6.72 8.47 -17.56
N TRP A 173 -6.35 9.61 -16.96
CA TRP A 173 -5.25 10.45 -17.45
C TRP A 173 -3.91 9.69 -17.46
N ILE A 174 -3.60 8.89 -16.43
CA ILE A 174 -2.40 8.03 -16.43
C ILE A 174 -2.45 7.01 -17.58
N GLN A 175 -3.61 6.39 -17.83
CA GLN A 175 -3.76 5.46 -18.95
C GLN A 175 -3.50 6.17 -20.29
N SER A 176 -4.01 7.39 -20.48
CA SER A 176 -3.72 8.19 -21.67
C SER A 176 -2.27 8.67 -21.76
N ALA A 177 -1.65 9.03 -20.64
CA ALA A 177 -0.23 9.34 -20.59
C ALA A 177 0.64 8.16 -21.05
N HIS A 178 0.15 6.93 -20.87
CA HIS A 178 0.76 5.70 -21.36
C HIS A 178 0.32 5.29 -22.78
N GLY A 179 -0.45 6.11 -23.50
CA GLY A 179 -0.80 5.85 -24.90
C GLY A 179 -2.18 5.25 -25.15
N LYS A 180 -3.02 5.11 -24.11
CA LYS A 180 -4.41 4.69 -24.29
C LYS A 180 -5.25 5.83 -24.85
N THR A 181 -5.79 5.65 -26.05
CA THR A 181 -6.52 6.70 -26.78
C THR A 181 -8.00 6.81 -26.40
N LEU A 182 -8.55 5.78 -25.73
CA LEU A 182 -9.98 5.66 -25.40
C LEU A 182 -10.60 6.89 -24.72
N TYR A 183 -9.87 7.57 -23.84
CA TYR A 183 -10.39 8.70 -23.05
C TYR A 183 -10.19 10.08 -23.70
N GLY A 184 -9.42 10.16 -24.81
CA GLY A 184 -9.29 11.40 -25.58
C GLY A 184 -8.53 12.55 -24.90
N PHE A 185 -7.70 12.31 -23.89
CA PHE A 185 -6.92 13.37 -23.22
C PHE A 185 -5.82 13.99 -24.11
N ASP A 186 -5.31 13.27 -25.12
CA ASP A 186 -4.24 13.71 -26.02
C ASP A 186 -3.00 14.26 -25.28
N VAL A 187 -2.42 13.44 -24.40
CA VAL A 187 -1.26 13.79 -23.56
C VAL A 187 -0.14 12.76 -23.67
N LEU A 188 1.11 13.22 -23.66
CA LEU A 188 2.31 12.39 -23.67
C LEU A 188 2.24 11.30 -24.75
N LEU A 189 2.25 10.00 -24.38
CA LEU A 189 2.30 8.90 -25.34
C LEU A 189 0.99 8.70 -26.12
N SER A 190 -0.14 9.27 -25.67
CA SER A 190 -1.38 9.26 -26.48
C SER A 190 -1.39 10.34 -27.57
N SER A 191 -0.47 11.31 -27.49
CA SER A 191 -0.31 12.37 -28.48
C SER A 191 0.85 12.04 -29.41
N ALA A 192 0.57 11.95 -30.72
CA ALA A 192 1.58 11.59 -31.72
C ALA A 192 2.71 12.64 -31.82
N ASP A 193 2.38 13.91 -31.60
CA ASP A 193 3.30 15.04 -31.75
C ASP A 193 4.12 15.34 -30.48
N SER A 194 3.91 14.58 -29.39
CA SER A 194 4.62 14.84 -28.13
C SER A 194 6.10 14.50 -28.22
N THR A 195 6.92 15.22 -27.44
CA THR A 195 8.36 14.91 -27.32
C THR A 195 8.61 13.51 -26.77
N ALA A 196 7.75 13.01 -25.88
CA ALA A 196 7.84 11.67 -25.31
C ALA A 196 7.60 10.59 -26.37
N SER A 197 6.59 10.79 -27.23
CA SER A 197 6.29 9.91 -28.36
C SER A 197 7.44 9.92 -29.35
N ASN A 198 7.85 11.10 -29.82
CA ASN A 198 8.91 11.25 -30.82
C ASN A 198 10.25 10.66 -30.37
N ALA A 199 10.63 10.82 -29.10
CA ALA A 199 11.88 10.26 -28.57
C ALA A 199 11.88 8.72 -28.46
N SER A 200 10.71 8.08 -28.43
CA SER A 200 10.54 6.67 -28.08
C SER A 200 10.10 5.76 -29.24
N GLN A 201 9.75 6.36 -30.39
CA GLN A 201 9.13 5.70 -31.55
C GLN A 201 9.91 4.53 -32.17
N SER A 202 11.22 4.42 -31.95
CA SER A 202 12.10 3.59 -32.79
C SER A 202 12.14 2.09 -32.46
N LEU A 203 11.78 1.68 -31.24
CA LEU A 203 11.95 0.28 -30.80
C LEU A 203 10.71 -0.28 -30.10
N TRP A 204 10.42 0.15 -28.88
CA TRP A 204 9.40 -0.48 -28.03
C TRP A 204 8.02 0.17 -28.18
N LEU A 205 7.95 1.45 -28.55
CA LEU A 205 6.71 2.22 -28.52
C LEU A 205 5.63 1.69 -29.47
N PRO A 206 5.91 1.31 -30.73
CA PRO A 206 4.87 0.79 -31.62
C PRO A 206 4.18 -0.46 -31.06
N GLY A 207 4.95 -1.43 -30.54
CA GLY A 207 4.40 -2.64 -29.93
C GLY A 207 3.66 -2.37 -28.61
N TRP A 208 4.13 -1.40 -27.83
CA TRP A 208 3.43 -0.95 -26.63
C TRP A 208 2.07 -0.31 -26.94
N LEU A 209 2.02 0.60 -27.93
CA LEU A 209 0.79 1.29 -28.32
C LEU A 209 -0.25 0.33 -28.91
N ASP A 210 0.20 -0.69 -29.65
CA ASP A 210 -0.65 -1.78 -30.13
C ASP A 210 -1.24 -2.57 -28.95
N ALA A 211 -0.41 -2.97 -27.98
CA ALA A 211 -0.85 -3.74 -26.83
C ALA A 211 -1.81 -2.96 -25.92
N VAL A 212 -1.54 -1.69 -25.59
CA VAL A 212 -2.33 -0.90 -24.63
C VAL A 212 -3.72 -0.49 -25.17
N ASN A 213 -3.86 -0.43 -26.50
CA ASN A 213 -5.14 -0.13 -27.16
C ASN A 213 -5.91 -1.39 -27.58
N ASN A 214 -5.36 -2.58 -27.34
CA ASN A 214 -6.04 -3.84 -27.60
C ASN A 214 -6.92 -4.25 -26.40
N ASN A 215 -8.23 -4.24 -26.60
CA ASN A 215 -9.22 -4.56 -25.56
C ASN A 215 -9.33 -6.07 -25.23
N SER A 216 -8.58 -6.94 -25.91
CA SER A 216 -8.59 -8.40 -25.64
C SER A 216 -7.58 -8.85 -24.58
N ASN A 217 -6.76 -7.94 -24.04
CA ASN A 217 -5.80 -8.23 -22.97
C ASN A 217 -6.12 -7.45 -21.68
N SER A 218 -5.31 -7.68 -20.64
CA SER A 218 -5.46 -7.05 -19.32
C SER A 218 -4.55 -5.82 -19.11
N LEU A 219 -3.87 -5.32 -20.15
CA LEU A 219 -2.97 -4.18 -20.05
C LEU A 219 -3.78 -2.89 -19.99
N PHE A 220 -3.73 -2.21 -18.83
CA PHE A 220 -4.50 -0.99 -18.56
C PHE A 220 -5.99 -1.12 -18.91
N LEU A 221 -6.68 -2.06 -18.26
CA LEU A 221 -8.12 -2.24 -18.36
C LEU A 221 -8.88 -0.91 -18.26
N THR A 222 -9.97 -0.78 -19.00
CA THR A 222 -10.85 0.40 -18.90
C THR A 222 -11.41 0.52 -17.48
N ILE A 223 -11.48 1.75 -16.98
CA ILE A 223 -11.87 2.06 -15.60
C ILE A 223 -12.96 3.12 -15.56
N GLY A 224 -13.89 2.98 -14.63
CA GLY A 224 -15.03 3.87 -14.43
C GLY A 224 -15.43 4.05 -12.96
N PRO A 225 -16.68 4.46 -12.68
CA PRO A 225 -17.13 4.81 -11.33
C PRO A 225 -17.06 3.68 -10.30
N GLY A 226 -17.34 2.45 -10.72
CA GLY A 226 -17.18 1.26 -9.85
C GLY A 226 -15.75 1.06 -9.39
N ASP A 227 -14.79 1.22 -10.32
CA ASP A 227 -13.36 1.18 -10.01
C ASP A 227 -12.97 2.30 -9.04
N PHE A 228 -13.51 3.50 -9.21
CA PHE A 228 -13.24 4.62 -8.31
C PHE A 228 -13.59 4.28 -6.87
N LEU A 229 -14.81 3.77 -6.61
CA LEU A 229 -15.27 3.49 -5.25
C LEU A 229 -14.45 2.37 -4.59
N VAL A 230 -14.17 1.29 -5.31
CA VAL A 230 -13.41 0.18 -4.72
C VAL A 230 -11.94 0.52 -4.48
N HIS A 231 -11.32 1.39 -5.29
CA HIS A 231 -9.98 1.88 -4.99
C HIS A 231 -9.95 2.75 -3.72
N HIS A 232 -11.02 3.49 -3.42
CA HIS A 232 -11.15 4.22 -2.16
C HIS A 232 -11.40 3.28 -0.96
N ALA A 233 -12.12 2.17 -1.16
CA ALA A 233 -12.25 1.11 -0.15
C ALA A 233 -10.91 0.41 0.13
N ILE A 234 -10.13 0.11 -0.92
CA ILE A 234 -8.76 -0.42 -0.78
C ILE A 234 -7.88 0.60 -0.04
N ALA A 235 -7.96 1.88 -0.40
CA ALA A 235 -7.23 2.93 0.30
C ALA A 235 -7.60 3.01 1.79
N LEU A 236 -8.89 2.90 2.13
CA LEU A 236 -9.37 2.81 3.52
C LEU A 236 -8.72 1.64 4.26
N GLY A 237 -8.74 0.45 3.64
CA GLY A 237 -8.14 -0.75 4.21
C GLY A 237 -6.64 -0.60 4.47
N LEU A 238 -5.89 -0.07 3.50
CA LEU A 238 -4.45 0.18 3.61
C LEU A 238 -4.11 1.21 4.69
N HIS A 239 -4.83 2.34 4.74
CA HIS A 239 -4.60 3.38 5.76
C HIS A 239 -4.94 2.88 7.16
N THR A 240 -6.03 2.13 7.31
CA THR A 240 -6.46 1.60 8.62
C THR A 240 -5.52 0.49 9.11
N THR A 241 -5.12 -0.43 8.24
CA THR A 241 -4.10 -1.44 8.56
C THR A 241 -2.79 -0.78 8.98
N THR A 242 -2.35 0.25 8.24
CA THR A 242 -1.14 1.02 8.54
C THR A 242 -1.26 1.77 9.86
N LEU A 243 -2.41 2.42 10.14
CA LEU A 243 -2.69 3.09 11.40
C LEU A 243 -2.49 2.14 12.58
N ILE A 244 -3.09 0.95 12.51
CA ILE A 244 -3.01 -0.06 13.58
C ILE A 244 -1.55 -0.46 13.78
N LEU A 245 -0.86 -0.88 12.72
CA LEU A 245 0.54 -1.33 12.79
C LEU A 245 1.51 -0.24 13.27
N VAL A 246 1.39 0.98 12.74
CA VAL A 246 2.23 2.13 13.10
C VAL A 246 1.98 2.53 14.55
N LYS A 247 0.71 2.62 14.98
CA LYS A 247 0.39 2.92 16.38
C LYS A 247 0.97 1.85 17.31
N GLY A 248 0.87 0.57 16.94
CA GLY A 248 1.47 -0.54 17.69
C GLY A 248 2.97 -0.37 17.88
N ALA A 249 3.69 -0.02 16.82
CA ALA A 249 5.14 0.19 16.85
C ALA A 249 5.55 1.46 17.63
N LEU A 250 4.80 2.57 17.51
CA LEU A 250 5.15 3.86 18.13
C LEU A 250 4.80 3.93 19.64
N ASP A 251 3.79 3.18 20.09
CA ASP A 251 3.40 3.07 21.49
C ASP A 251 4.04 1.90 22.22
N VAL A 252 4.89 1.15 21.54
CA VAL A 252 5.41 -0.13 22.02
C VAL A 252 6.25 0.01 23.29
N ARG A 253 7.00 1.11 23.41
CA ARG A 253 7.85 1.39 24.58
C ARG A 253 7.06 1.96 25.75
N GLY A 254 5.88 2.53 25.49
CA GLY A 254 5.04 3.18 26.48
C GLY A 254 4.00 4.11 25.84
N SER A 255 2.84 4.18 26.49
CA SER A 255 1.75 5.12 26.19
C SER A 255 1.35 5.88 27.45
N LYS A 256 0.37 6.80 27.35
CA LYS A 256 -0.17 7.50 28.52
C LYS A 256 -0.83 6.55 29.53
N LEU A 257 -1.45 5.47 29.05
CA LEU A 257 -2.17 4.48 29.87
C LEU A 257 -1.21 3.51 30.61
N MET A 258 -0.16 3.07 29.92
CA MET A 258 0.87 2.17 30.45
C MET A 258 2.25 2.67 30.00
N ARG A 259 2.98 3.34 30.89
CA ARG A 259 4.22 4.08 30.58
C ARG A 259 5.45 3.18 30.46
N ASP A 260 5.43 2.08 31.19
CA ASP A 260 6.47 1.08 31.38
C ASP A 260 6.31 -0.14 30.47
N LYS A 261 5.52 -0.03 29.40
CA LYS A 261 5.20 -1.13 28.48
C LYS A 261 6.42 -1.90 27.97
N LYS A 262 7.55 -1.21 27.73
CA LYS A 262 8.81 -1.85 27.31
C LYS A 262 9.27 -2.98 28.25
N GLU A 263 8.93 -2.92 29.54
CA GLU A 263 9.41 -3.86 30.58
C GLU A 263 8.69 -5.20 30.50
N PHE A 264 7.51 -5.23 29.87
CA PHE A 264 6.67 -6.41 29.71
C PHE A 264 6.94 -7.17 28.39
N GLY A 265 7.76 -6.61 27.52
CA GLY A 265 8.09 -7.20 26.22
C GLY A 265 6.99 -7.02 25.17
N TYR A 266 7.05 -7.83 24.12
CA TYR A 266 6.19 -7.69 22.93
C TYR A 266 4.78 -8.25 23.10
N SER A 267 4.66 -9.40 23.78
CA SER A 267 3.41 -10.14 23.97
C SER A 267 3.19 -10.38 25.45
N PHE A 268 2.09 -9.84 25.96
CA PHE A 268 1.63 -10.00 27.34
C PHE A 268 0.11 -9.73 27.35
N PRO A 269 -0.67 -10.34 28.28
CA PRO A 269 -2.12 -10.35 28.18
C PRO A 269 -2.78 -9.00 28.46
N CYS A 270 -2.37 -8.32 29.53
CA CYS A 270 -2.86 -7.01 29.95
C CYS A 270 -2.02 -6.48 31.13
N ASP A 271 -2.25 -5.22 31.55
CA ASP A 271 -1.84 -4.61 32.83
C ASP A 271 -3.02 -4.60 33.85
N GLY A 272 -3.83 -5.68 33.84
CA GLY A 272 -4.97 -5.88 34.73
C GLY A 272 -6.24 -5.06 34.42
N PRO A 273 -7.27 -5.15 35.27
CA PRO A 273 -8.54 -4.45 35.08
C PRO A 273 -8.53 -2.99 35.56
N GLY A 274 -7.44 -2.51 36.17
CA GLY A 274 -7.30 -1.14 36.65
C GLY A 274 -7.28 -0.10 35.53
N ARG A 275 -7.28 1.20 35.89
CA ARG A 275 -7.14 2.35 34.96
C ARG A 275 -8.14 2.38 33.79
N GLY A 276 -9.33 1.79 33.96
CA GLY A 276 -10.33 1.70 32.89
C GLY A 276 -10.22 0.43 32.01
N ARG A 277 -9.40 -0.56 32.43
CA ARG A 277 -9.02 -1.81 31.76
C ARG A 277 -7.94 -1.62 30.69
N THR A 278 -7.07 -2.63 30.58
CA THR A 278 -5.93 -2.63 29.64
C THR A 278 -5.91 -3.90 28.78
N CYS A 279 -7.08 -4.38 28.38
CA CYS A 279 -7.19 -5.49 27.42
C CYS A 279 -6.54 -5.09 26.09
N ASP A 280 -5.92 -6.05 25.41
CA ASP A 280 -5.33 -5.89 24.07
C ASP A 280 -4.36 -4.70 23.95
N ILE A 281 -3.58 -4.44 25.00
CA ILE A 281 -2.70 -3.28 25.09
C ILE A 281 -1.27 -3.57 24.56
N SER A 282 -0.88 -4.83 24.41
CA SER A 282 0.47 -5.21 24.00
C SER A 282 0.70 -4.92 22.51
N ALA A 283 1.96 -4.96 22.09
CA ALA A 283 2.34 -4.80 20.69
C ALA A 283 1.82 -5.95 19.82
N TRP A 284 1.83 -7.16 20.40
CA TRP A 284 1.32 -8.36 19.77
C TRP A 284 -0.19 -8.28 19.52
N ASP A 285 -0.96 -7.75 20.48
CA ASP A 285 -2.42 -7.59 20.31
C ASP A 285 -2.74 -6.63 19.16
N VAL A 286 -1.92 -5.59 18.98
CA VAL A 286 -2.06 -4.67 17.85
C VAL A 286 -1.74 -5.35 16.52
N PHE A 287 -0.71 -6.21 16.47
CA PHE A 287 -0.45 -7.04 15.30
C PHE A 287 -1.62 -7.99 15.00
N TYR A 288 -2.16 -8.65 16.02
CA TYR A 288 -3.35 -9.51 15.90
C TYR A 288 -4.54 -8.74 15.28
N LEU A 289 -4.85 -7.54 15.77
CA LEU A 289 -5.90 -6.69 15.21
C LEU A 289 -5.61 -6.26 13.76
N ALA A 290 -4.35 -5.96 13.45
CA ALA A 290 -3.94 -5.58 12.10
C ALA A 290 -4.13 -6.72 11.08
N VAL A 291 -3.98 -7.99 11.50
CA VAL A 291 -4.18 -9.13 10.61
C VAL A 291 -5.63 -9.21 10.11
N PHE A 292 -6.64 -8.90 10.93
CA PHE A 292 -8.02 -8.84 10.45
C PHE A 292 -8.21 -7.78 9.38
N TRP A 293 -7.66 -6.59 9.59
CA TRP A 293 -7.73 -5.50 8.62
C TRP A 293 -6.96 -5.81 7.34
N MET A 294 -5.80 -6.45 7.46
CA MET A 294 -5.01 -6.93 6.33
C MET A 294 -5.81 -7.94 5.49
N LEU A 295 -6.39 -8.98 6.12
CA LEU A 295 -7.19 -9.99 5.44
C LEU A 295 -8.41 -9.36 4.75
N ASN A 296 -9.10 -8.44 5.43
CA ASN A 296 -10.23 -7.72 4.85
C ASN A 296 -9.82 -6.84 3.66
N THR A 297 -8.69 -6.12 3.76
CA THR A 297 -8.18 -5.27 2.68
C THR A 297 -7.82 -6.10 1.45
N ILE A 298 -7.15 -7.24 1.63
CA ILE A 298 -6.78 -8.13 0.52
C ILE A 298 -8.02 -8.84 -0.03
N GLY A 299 -8.99 -9.15 0.82
CA GLY A 299 -10.31 -9.60 0.40
C GLY A 299 -10.94 -8.61 -0.58
N TRP A 300 -10.99 -7.32 -0.24
CA TRP A 300 -11.50 -6.29 -1.16
C TRP A 300 -10.71 -6.18 -2.46
N VAL A 301 -9.38 -6.20 -2.41
CA VAL A 301 -8.51 -6.18 -3.60
C VAL A 301 -8.79 -7.39 -4.51
N THR A 302 -8.86 -8.58 -3.93
CA THR A 302 -9.03 -9.83 -4.69
C THR A 302 -10.45 -10.02 -5.20
N PHE A 303 -11.47 -9.60 -4.46
CA PHE A 303 -12.86 -9.58 -4.91
C PHE A 303 -13.04 -8.64 -6.10
N TYR A 304 -12.51 -7.42 -6.00
CA TYR A 304 -12.51 -6.46 -7.11
C TYR A 304 -11.83 -7.05 -8.36
N TRP A 305 -10.59 -7.52 -8.20
CA TRP A 305 -9.81 -8.04 -9.31
C TRP A 305 -10.54 -9.21 -9.99
N HIS A 306 -11.05 -10.14 -9.18
CA HIS A 306 -11.71 -11.35 -9.69
C HIS A 306 -13.01 -11.03 -10.42
N TRP A 307 -13.88 -10.19 -9.85
CA TRP A 307 -15.15 -9.85 -10.48
C TRP A 307 -14.95 -9.05 -11.78
N LYS A 308 -14.00 -8.11 -11.77
CA LYS A 308 -13.63 -7.37 -12.98
C LYS A 308 -13.12 -8.29 -14.09
N HIS A 309 -12.30 -9.29 -13.76
CA HIS A 309 -11.81 -10.23 -14.78
C HIS A 309 -12.88 -11.21 -15.25
N ILE A 310 -13.73 -11.74 -14.36
CA ILE A 310 -14.83 -12.62 -14.75
C ILE A 310 -15.74 -11.96 -15.78
N THR A 311 -16.15 -10.73 -15.54
CA THR A 311 -17.06 -10.01 -16.45
C THR A 311 -16.41 -9.73 -17.81
N LEU A 312 -15.09 -9.49 -17.84
CA LEU A 312 -14.33 -9.37 -19.09
C LEU A 312 -14.22 -10.72 -19.82
N TRP A 313 -13.90 -11.81 -19.12
CA TRP A 313 -13.78 -13.15 -19.71
C TRP A 313 -15.11 -13.69 -20.25
N GLN A 314 -16.23 -13.28 -19.65
CA GLN A 314 -17.58 -13.57 -20.15
C GLN A 314 -18.00 -12.67 -21.33
N GLY A 315 -17.22 -11.64 -21.66
CA GLY A 315 -17.57 -10.65 -22.69
C GLY A 315 -18.67 -9.68 -22.27
N ASN A 316 -18.97 -9.56 -20.96
CA ASN A 316 -20.02 -8.70 -20.42
C ASN A 316 -19.47 -7.71 -19.37
N ALA A 317 -18.57 -6.82 -19.80
CA ALA A 317 -17.98 -5.81 -18.93
C ALA A 317 -19.02 -4.83 -18.33
N ALA A 318 -20.17 -4.66 -18.99
CA ALA A 318 -21.26 -3.79 -18.53
C ALA A 318 -21.78 -4.23 -17.16
N GLN A 319 -21.83 -5.54 -16.88
CA GLN A 319 -22.27 -6.06 -15.59
C GLN A 319 -21.45 -5.48 -14.43
N PHE A 320 -20.12 -5.47 -14.55
CA PHE A 320 -19.27 -4.85 -13.52
C PHE A 320 -19.49 -3.33 -13.48
N ASN A 321 -19.46 -2.66 -14.63
CA ASN A 321 -19.56 -1.21 -14.69
C ASN A 321 -20.87 -0.65 -14.09
N GLU A 322 -21.97 -1.37 -14.26
CA GLU A 322 -23.29 -0.97 -13.77
C GLU A 322 -23.56 -1.45 -12.33
N SER A 323 -23.07 -2.63 -11.94
CA SER A 323 -23.42 -3.25 -10.64
C SER A 323 -22.42 -2.96 -9.52
N SER A 324 -21.17 -2.59 -9.83
CA SER A 324 -20.13 -2.40 -8.81
C SER A 324 -20.19 -1.06 -8.07
N THR A 325 -21.15 -0.20 -8.40
CA THR A 325 -21.32 1.13 -7.79
C THR A 325 -22.13 1.11 -6.49
N TYR A 326 -22.74 -0.02 -6.15
CA TYR A 326 -23.55 -0.27 -4.95
C TYR A 326 -23.22 -1.67 -4.39
N LEU A 327 -23.49 -1.93 -3.11
CA LEU A 327 -23.03 -3.17 -2.43
C LEU A 327 -23.91 -4.39 -2.70
N MET A 328 -25.16 -4.19 -3.14
CA MET A 328 -26.06 -5.29 -3.51
C MET A 328 -25.68 -5.99 -4.82
N GLY A 329 -24.82 -5.38 -5.66
CA GLY A 329 -24.45 -5.87 -6.99
C GLY A 329 -23.46 -7.02 -6.94
#